data_AF-A0A2N0XEF9-F1
#
_entry.id   AF-A0A2N0XEF9-F1
#
_cell.length_a   1.000
_cell.length_b   1.000
_cell.length_c   1.000
_cell.angle_alpha   90.00
_cell.angle_beta   90.00
_cell.angle_gamma   90.00
#
_symmetry.space_group_name_H-M   'P 1'
#
loop_
_entity.id
_entity.type
_entity.pdbx_description
1 polymer ?
#
loop_
_entity_poly.entity_id
_entity_poly.type
_entity_poly.pdbx_seq_one_letter_code
_entity_poly.pdbx_strand_id
1 'polypeptide(L)'
;MTKHSKYKSRLLYYYFFYHRNLNFLYLLLLELMKNKIIVILIFILIKDNLWANKQYENTIKQTYSLLDYGAVGDGTKDDSQAFIRALESIDKTLTKKLIIPDGYFFNLSNKNFDLTKYSKGIILEFQGGIIMNATLKGNQTKIKAERIKLFDNINLSGSFSSLSDYAYPEWMGIFPNDNTIDLADGIKKLSPVFFDISLGTGDYYTRKGEIPVNGLKGVSMAGTRVIMETDKSNTYLFSLGKIGGTVKERTYNYNYIRDVNLFITTKTNTTKLKGNRGIIVGAVHKPLLENVRIQQSFGYQMFVKSDLYDFLKNENKVQDANVGIDFHGDSEVSKLSNIFTIADIGIMFSQYTDFVNITDFMNWCGPFGLANVYFKKEAVQSQNLLFTGSQSWNQGLYGLYSEDSNLWNSFRNNKFENLRIEQLTADITQNGKVVSTSIRIGKSNLIANLMFENIILSGASNGIYIGETTSGNLYFDNVVLYPDTAIKREFAIKSKFLKPSTSPYETPFKIHLKNVDLYNDTESYFENSDLKQSRSSLPSKDNRFTEAVISYQ
;
A
#
# COMPACT_ATOMS: atom_id res chain seq x y z
N MET A 1 -14.34 50.09 1.07
CA MET A 1 -13.38 51.18 1.36
C MET A 1 -12.06 50.58 1.80
N THR A 2 -11.00 50.88 1.08
CA THR A 2 -9.98 49.91 0.67
C THR A 2 -8.68 49.97 1.46
N LYS A 3 -8.06 48.78 1.62
CA LYS A 3 -6.71 48.47 2.14
C LYS A 3 -5.54 49.27 1.51
N HIS A 4 -5.79 50.23 0.61
CA HIS A 4 -4.77 50.99 -0.10
C HIS A 4 -4.17 52.19 0.64
N SER A 5 -4.78 52.64 1.75
CA SER A 5 -4.24 53.77 2.53
C SER A 5 -3.01 53.40 3.39
N LYS A 6 -2.91 52.16 3.88
CA LYS A 6 -1.83 51.71 4.79
C LYS A 6 -0.47 51.43 4.09
N TYR A 7 -0.45 51.24 2.77
CA TYR A 7 0.78 50.94 2.02
C TYR A 7 1.55 52.19 1.57
N LYS A 8 0.87 53.31 1.30
CA LYS A 8 1.52 54.56 0.90
C LYS A 8 2.33 55.21 2.03
N SER A 9 1.90 55.09 3.28
CA SER A 9 2.63 55.66 4.43
C SER A 9 3.92 54.90 4.76
N ARG A 10 3.96 53.58 4.56
CA ARG A 10 5.18 52.77 4.75
C ARG A 10 6.22 53.01 3.68
N LEU A 11 5.83 53.16 2.41
CA LEU A 11 6.76 53.45 1.31
C LEU A 11 7.40 54.84 1.44
N LEU A 12 6.64 55.86 1.89
CA LEU A 12 7.23 57.16 2.19
C LEU A 12 8.20 57.11 3.39
N TYR A 13 7.89 56.32 4.42
CA TYR A 13 8.79 56.16 5.58
C TYR A 13 10.11 55.50 5.18
N TYR A 14 10.08 54.44 4.37
CA TYR A 14 11.30 53.83 3.84
C TYR A 14 12.07 54.77 2.90
N TYR A 15 11.37 55.54 2.06
CA TYR A 15 12.03 56.51 1.17
C TYR A 15 12.74 57.64 1.95
N PHE A 16 12.11 58.16 3.01
CA PHE A 16 12.73 59.15 3.89
C PHE A 16 13.86 58.56 4.74
N PHE A 17 13.71 57.33 5.24
CA PHE A 17 14.75 56.65 6.01
C PHE A 17 15.98 56.31 5.14
N TYR A 18 15.76 55.95 3.87
CA TYR A 18 16.85 55.65 2.94
C TYR A 18 17.61 56.92 2.52
N HIS A 19 16.90 58.02 2.20
CA HIS A 19 17.55 59.29 1.83
C HIS A 19 18.30 59.96 2.99
N ARG A 20 17.80 59.84 4.22
CA ARG A 20 18.48 60.40 5.39
C ARG A 20 19.76 59.63 5.73
N ASN A 21 19.79 58.32 5.49
CA ASN A 21 20.99 57.49 5.65
C ASN A 21 22.00 57.66 4.50
N LEU A 22 21.56 57.91 3.26
CA LEU A 22 22.44 58.21 2.13
C LEU A 22 23.20 59.52 2.31
N ASN A 23 22.53 60.57 2.80
CA ASN A 23 23.21 61.84 3.09
C ASN A 23 24.18 61.73 4.28
N PHE A 24 23.85 60.92 5.29
CA PHE A 24 24.76 60.65 6.40
C PHE A 24 25.98 59.83 5.95
N LEU A 25 25.77 58.80 5.13
CA LEU A 25 26.85 57.99 4.56
C LEU A 25 27.75 58.82 3.63
N TYR A 26 27.17 59.75 2.87
CA TYR A 26 27.91 60.65 1.99
C TYR A 26 28.76 61.66 2.77
N LEU A 27 28.22 62.26 3.85
CA LEU A 27 28.99 63.14 4.73
C LEU A 27 30.08 62.39 5.49
N LEU A 28 29.81 61.16 5.95
CA LEU A 28 30.80 60.28 6.58
C LEU A 28 31.91 59.91 5.59
N LEU A 29 31.56 59.60 4.33
CA LEU A 29 32.52 59.32 3.26
C LEU A 29 33.39 60.54 2.94
N LEU A 30 32.83 61.75 2.90
CA LEU A 30 33.57 63.00 2.70
C LEU A 30 34.57 63.29 3.84
N GLU A 31 34.18 63.00 5.08
CA GLU A 31 35.05 63.20 6.25
C GLU A 31 36.16 62.15 6.32
N LEU A 32 35.83 60.88 6.03
CA LEU A 32 36.80 59.79 5.90
C LEU A 32 37.74 60.00 4.71
N MET A 33 37.29 60.70 3.66
CA MET A 33 38.10 61.05 2.49
C MET A 33 39.20 62.08 2.74
N LYS A 34 39.12 62.85 3.83
CA LYS A 34 40.20 63.76 4.26
C LYS A 34 41.41 62.99 4.82
N ASN A 35 41.18 61.78 5.35
CA ASN A 35 42.24 60.93 5.87
C ASN A 35 42.71 59.95 4.79
N LYS A 36 43.82 60.30 4.13
CA LYS A 36 44.38 59.53 3.00
C LYS A 36 44.58 58.03 3.32
N ILE A 37 44.83 57.67 4.57
CA ILE A 37 45.01 56.27 5.00
C ILE A 37 43.68 55.50 4.97
N ILE A 38 42.59 56.12 5.41
CA ILE A 38 41.26 55.48 5.43
C ILE A 38 40.74 55.27 4.01
N VAL A 39 40.99 56.22 3.10
CA VAL A 39 40.64 56.08 1.68
C VAL A 39 41.36 54.88 1.06
N ILE A 40 42.65 54.71 1.34
CA ILE A 40 43.44 53.57 0.84
C ILE A 40 42.87 52.26 1.38
N LEU A 41 42.52 52.18 2.66
CA LEU A 41 41.93 50.97 3.25
C LEU A 41 40.54 50.64 2.68
N ILE A 42 39.70 51.65 2.44
CA ILE A 42 38.40 51.46 1.77
C ILE A 42 38.61 50.99 0.33
N PHE A 43 39.58 51.54 -0.40
CA PHE A 43 39.91 51.08 -1.75
C PHE A 43 40.45 49.65 -1.77
N ILE A 44 41.26 49.24 -0.79
CA ILE A 44 41.72 47.86 -0.64
C ILE A 44 40.53 46.93 -0.36
N LEU A 45 39.66 47.28 0.60
CA LEU A 45 38.45 46.51 0.92
C LEU A 45 37.48 46.41 -0.26
N ILE A 46 37.28 47.48 -1.02
CA ILE A 46 36.43 47.48 -2.22
C ILE A 46 37.09 46.66 -3.34
N LYS A 47 38.40 46.77 -3.53
CA LYS A 47 39.15 46.00 -4.54
C LYS A 47 39.12 44.50 -4.21
N ASP A 48 39.29 44.13 -2.94
CA ASP A 48 39.24 42.74 -2.48
C ASP A 48 37.82 42.17 -2.56
N ASN A 49 36.79 42.96 -2.24
CA ASN A 49 35.39 42.56 -2.45
C ASN A 49 35.00 42.47 -3.93
N LEU A 50 35.52 43.35 -4.80
CA LEU A 50 35.32 43.29 -6.25
C LEU A 50 36.04 42.09 -6.87
N TRP A 51 37.25 41.75 -6.39
CA TRP A 51 37.96 40.54 -6.80
C TRP A 51 37.26 39.27 -6.31
N ALA A 52 36.78 39.25 -5.07
CA ALA A 52 35.98 38.14 -4.55
C ALA A 52 34.66 37.97 -5.32
N ASN A 53 33.97 39.07 -5.65
CA ASN A 53 32.75 39.01 -6.48
C ASN A 53 33.05 38.57 -7.92
N LYS A 54 34.16 39.00 -8.52
CA LYS A 54 34.54 38.58 -9.88
C LYS A 54 34.95 37.11 -9.93
N GLN A 55 35.55 36.59 -8.84
CA GLN A 55 35.81 35.16 -8.69
C GLN A 55 34.51 34.39 -8.43
N TYR A 56 33.58 34.95 -7.65
CA TYR A 56 32.24 34.39 -7.44
C TYR A 56 31.44 34.37 -8.74
N GLU A 57 31.45 35.45 -9.54
CA GLU A 57 30.82 35.56 -10.88
C GLU A 57 31.46 34.65 -11.93
N ASN A 58 32.77 34.38 -11.89
CA ASN A 58 33.37 33.34 -12.71
C ASN A 58 33.09 31.91 -12.20
N THR A 59 32.67 31.78 -10.94
CA THR A 59 32.07 30.55 -10.38
C THR A 59 30.55 30.51 -10.61
N ILE A 60 29.93 31.60 -11.11
CA ILE A 60 28.52 31.65 -11.50
C ILE A 60 28.38 30.82 -12.78
N LYS A 61 27.83 29.62 -12.60
CA LYS A 61 27.22 28.77 -13.63
C LYS A 61 28.13 28.45 -14.82
N GLN A 62 29.32 27.88 -14.60
CA GLN A 62 29.81 26.94 -15.60
C GLN A 62 28.82 25.78 -15.66
N THR A 63 27.98 25.80 -16.70
CA THR A 63 27.07 24.73 -17.06
C THR A 63 27.87 23.75 -17.90
N TYR A 64 28.02 22.52 -17.43
CA TYR A 64 28.67 21.45 -18.18
C TYR A 64 27.59 20.71 -18.96
N SER A 65 27.33 21.12 -20.20
CA SER A 65 26.40 20.44 -21.11
C SER A 65 27.14 19.35 -21.88
N LEU A 66 26.45 18.25 -22.16
CA LEU A 66 27.02 17.17 -22.97
C LEU A 66 27.47 17.65 -24.37
N LEU A 67 26.81 18.69 -24.92
CA LEU A 67 27.18 19.32 -26.18
C LEU A 67 28.54 20.02 -26.14
N ASP A 68 28.95 20.56 -24.98
CA ASP A 68 30.23 21.25 -24.81
C ASP A 68 31.43 20.31 -24.99
N TYR A 69 31.18 18.99 -24.93
CA TYR A 69 32.18 17.93 -25.08
C TYR A 69 32.14 17.25 -26.46
N GLY A 70 31.41 17.85 -27.42
CA GLY A 70 31.35 17.40 -28.81
C GLY A 70 30.34 16.31 -29.09
N ALA A 71 29.32 16.14 -28.23
CA ALA A 71 28.17 15.29 -28.55
C ALA A 71 27.31 15.96 -29.62
N VAL A 72 26.77 15.14 -30.54
CA VAL A 72 25.87 15.60 -31.60
C VAL A 72 24.43 15.55 -31.13
N GLY A 73 24.03 14.50 -30.41
CA GLY A 73 22.68 14.36 -29.86
C GLY A 73 21.59 14.19 -30.93
N ASP A 74 21.91 13.59 -32.07
CA ASP A 74 20.97 13.34 -33.19
C ASP A 74 20.28 11.97 -33.12
N GLY A 75 20.54 11.19 -32.08
CA GLY A 75 20.01 9.84 -31.86
C GLY A 75 20.69 8.74 -32.68
N THR A 76 21.60 9.10 -33.58
CA THR A 76 22.24 8.17 -34.52
C THR A 76 23.74 8.07 -34.31
N LYS A 77 24.45 9.19 -34.24
CA LYS A 77 25.91 9.23 -34.07
C LYS A 77 26.33 8.79 -32.67
N ASP A 78 27.52 8.20 -32.60
CA ASP A 78 28.09 7.72 -31.35
C ASP A 78 28.59 8.88 -30.47
N ASP A 79 27.83 9.21 -29.43
CA ASP A 79 28.14 10.26 -28.45
C ASP A 79 28.95 9.75 -27.25
N SER A 80 29.35 8.47 -27.24
CA SER A 80 30.04 7.84 -26.11
C SER A 80 31.32 8.57 -25.68
N GLN A 81 32.12 9.04 -26.63
CA GLN A 81 33.39 9.71 -26.33
C GLN A 81 33.15 11.10 -25.72
N ALA A 82 32.12 11.81 -26.19
CA ALA A 82 31.71 13.07 -25.58
C ALA A 82 31.20 12.85 -24.16
N PHE A 83 30.45 11.78 -23.93
CA PHE A 83 29.96 11.40 -22.60
C PHE A 83 31.10 11.08 -21.62
N ILE A 84 32.13 10.34 -22.04
CA ILE A 84 33.33 10.06 -21.21
C ILE A 84 34.06 11.35 -20.86
N ARG A 85 34.33 12.21 -21.84
CA ARG A 85 35.00 13.51 -21.62
C ARG A 85 34.21 14.39 -20.67
N ALA A 86 32.89 14.42 -20.81
CA ALA A 86 32.01 15.17 -19.93
C ALA A 86 32.13 14.67 -18.47
N LEU A 87 32.05 13.36 -18.25
CA LEU A 87 32.22 12.74 -16.93
C LEU A 87 33.59 13.04 -16.31
N GLU A 88 34.67 12.86 -17.06
CA GLU A 88 36.04 13.17 -16.60
C GLU A 88 36.23 14.65 -16.22
N SER A 89 35.53 15.54 -16.93
CA SER A 89 35.57 16.97 -16.65
C SER A 89 34.78 17.31 -15.39
N ILE A 90 33.52 16.86 -15.28
CA ILE A 90 32.67 17.20 -14.13
C ILE A 90 33.16 16.54 -12.84
N ASP A 91 33.88 15.42 -12.92
CA ASP A 91 34.47 14.73 -11.77
C ASP A 91 35.43 15.62 -10.96
N LYS A 92 36.09 16.56 -11.63
CA LYS A 92 37.04 17.52 -11.04
C LYS A 92 36.36 18.77 -10.47
N THR A 93 35.04 18.88 -10.61
CA THR A 93 34.27 20.07 -10.24
C THR A 93 33.58 19.86 -8.90
N LEU A 94 33.26 20.97 -8.20
CA LEU A 94 32.52 20.92 -6.95
C LEU A 94 31.06 20.48 -7.13
N THR A 95 30.43 20.85 -8.26
CA THR A 95 29.01 20.58 -8.51
C THR A 95 28.75 19.18 -9.05
N LYS A 96 29.74 18.57 -9.73
CA LYS A 96 29.67 17.25 -10.36
C LYS A 96 28.43 17.04 -11.21
N LYS A 97 28.01 18.11 -11.89
CA LYS A 97 26.71 18.19 -12.55
C LYS A 97 26.90 18.20 -14.06
N LEU A 98 26.33 17.20 -14.73
CA LEU A 98 26.27 17.08 -16.18
C LEU A 98 24.84 17.36 -16.65
N ILE A 99 24.69 18.31 -17.57
CA ILE A 99 23.41 18.69 -18.18
C ILE A 99 23.20 17.87 -19.45
N ILE A 100 22.02 17.26 -19.54
CA ILE A 100 21.49 16.57 -20.72
C ILE A 100 20.41 17.48 -21.33
N PRO A 101 20.75 18.31 -22.32
CA PRO A 101 19.90 19.41 -22.80
C PRO A 101 18.66 18.93 -23.54
N ASP A 102 17.60 19.74 -23.51
CA ASP A 102 16.34 19.50 -24.21
C ASP A 102 16.50 19.37 -25.73
N GLY A 103 15.69 18.52 -26.36
CA GLY A 103 15.65 18.35 -27.81
C GLY A 103 16.74 17.45 -28.42
N TYR A 104 17.60 16.84 -27.59
CA TYR A 104 18.71 15.99 -28.05
C TYR A 104 18.57 14.52 -27.61
N PHE A 105 19.03 13.62 -28.47
CA PHE A 105 19.05 12.17 -28.27
C PHE A 105 20.50 11.67 -28.35
N PHE A 106 21.09 11.28 -27.23
CA PHE A 106 22.49 10.90 -27.14
C PHE A 106 22.68 9.39 -27.24
N ASN A 107 23.14 8.92 -28.40
CA ASN A 107 23.36 7.49 -28.64
C ASN A 107 24.73 7.05 -28.14
N LEU A 108 24.74 6.19 -27.12
CA LEU A 108 25.96 5.69 -26.49
C LEU A 108 26.39 4.29 -27.01
N SER A 109 25.85 3.90 -28.17
CA SER A 109 26.32 2.77 -29.00
C SER A 109 26.44 1.43 -28.25
N ASN A 110 25.49 1.14 -27.36
CA ASN A 110 25.42 -0.06 -26.52
C ASN A 110 26.64 -0.28 -25.61
N LYS A 111 27.33 0.80 -25.22
CA LYS A 111 28.50 0.72 -24.34
C LYS A 111 28.12 0.66 -22.86
N ASN A 112 29.03 0.09 -22.07
CA ASN A 112 28.93 0.01 -20.62
C ASN A 112 29.75 1.14 -19.98
N PHE A 113 29.10 1.99 -19.18
CA PHE A 113 29.73 3.09 -18.46
C PHE A 113 29.70 2.80 -16.97
N ASP A 114 30.89 2.57 -16.41
CA ASP A 114 31.05 2.36 -14.97
C ASP A 114 31.31 3.68 -14.26
N LEU A 115 30.26 4.28 -13.70
CA LEU A 115 30.36 5.54 -12.98
C LEU A 115 31.10 5.40 -11.64
N THR A 116 31.42 4.18 -11.19
CA THR A 116 32.25 3.97 -9.99
C THR A 116 33.72 4.36 -10.20
N LYS A 117 34.14 4.61 -11.44
CA LYS A 117 35.46 5.14 -11.76
C LYS A 117 35.61 6.64 -11.47
N TYR A 118 34.49 7.33 -11.27
CA TYR A 118 34.44 8.75 -10.94
C TYR A 118 34.00 8.92 -9.48
N SER A 119 34.15 10.14 -8.97
CA SER A 119 33.75 10.51 -7.63
C SER A 119 32.25 10.31 -7.40
N LYS A 120 31.91 9.96 -6.16
CA LYS A 120 30.52 9.72 -5.74
C LYS A 120 29.65 10.96 -5.93
N GLY A 121 28.38 10.73 -6.23
CA GLY A 121 27.36 11.78 -6.21
C GLY A 121 27.26 12.63 -7.48
N ILE A 122 27.75 12.14 -8.63
CA ILE A 122 27.53 12.79 -9.93
C ILE A 122 26.03 13.02 -10.14
N ILE A 123 25.67 14.21 -10.60
CA ILE A 123 24.30 14.61 -10.91
C ILE A 123 24.12 14.62 -12.43
N LEU A 124 23.21 13.78 -12.93
CA LEU A 124 22.71 13.85 -14.29
C LEU A 124 21.44 14.72 -14.28
N GLU A 125 21.54 15.95 -14.78
CA GLU A 125 20.44 16.90 -14.89
C GLU A 125 19.82 16.85 -16.28
N PHE A 126 18.65 16.24 -16.39
CA PHE A 126 17.91 16.15 -17.62
C PHE A 126 16.99 17.35 -17.78
N GLN A 127 17.15 18.07 -18.89
CA GLN A 127 16.33 19.22 -19.25
C GLN A 127 15.33 18.90 -20.38
N GLY A 128 15.24 17.63 -20.78
CA GLY A 128 14.41 17.15 -21.89
C GLY A 128 15.14 16.21 -22.86
N GLY A 129 16.48 16.15 -22.77
CA GLY A 129 17.28 15.24 -23.59
C GLY A 129 17.19 13.78 -23.14
N ILE A 130 17.54 12.86 -24.03
CA ILE A 130 17.43 11.41 -23.83
C ILE A 130 18.81 10.76 -23.99
N ILE A 131 19.17 9.88 -23.05
CA ILE A 131 20.33 8.99 -23.21
C ILE A 131 19.82 7.64 -23.72
N MET A 132 20.47 7.10 -24.75
CA MET A 132 20.05 5.84 -25.35
C MET A 132 21.18 4.85 -25.61
N ASN A 133 20.80 3.56 -25.66
CA ASN A 133 21.68 2.44 -25.97
C ASN A 133 22.91 2.38 -25.05
N ALA A 134 22.70 2.18 -23.74
CA ALA A 134 23.79 2.09 -22.78
C ALA A 134 23.46 1.24 -21.56
N THR A 135 24.52 0.76 -20.91
CA THR A 135 24.45 0.28 -19.53
C THR A 135 25.16 1.28 -18.62
N LEU A 136 24.47 1.82 -17.62
CA LEU A 136 25.03 2.75 -16.64
C LEU A 136 25.10 2.08 -15.27
N LYS A 137 26.31 1.97 -14.72
CA LYS A 137 26.54 1.48 -13.36
C LYS A 137 26.82 2.67 -12.44
N GLY A 138 25.84 3.03 -11.61
CA GLY A 138 25.84 4.23 -10.77
C GLY A 138 26.72 4.13 -9.52
N ASN A 139 27.21 5.28 -9.05
CA ASN A 139 28.02 5.45 -7.85
C ASN A 139 27.47 6.55 -6.95
N GLN A 140 26.35 6.25 -6.29
CA GLN A 140 25.47 7.24 -5.66
C GLN A 140 25.06 8.32 -6.66
N THR A 141 24.89 7.94 -7.91
CA THR A 141 24.58 8.86 -9.01
C THR A 141 23.18 9.41 -8.82
N LYS A 142 23.03 10.72 -8.93
CA LYS A 142 21.75 11.40 -8.73
C LYS A 142 21.13 11.77 -10.07
N ILE A 143 19.84 11.53 -10.22
CA ILE A 143 19.06 12.00 -11.37
C ILE A 143 18.25 13.22 -10.94
N LYS A 144 18.43 14.34 -11.66
CA LYS A 144 17.57 15.52 -11.57
C LYS A 144 16.74 15.59 -12.83
N ALA A 145 15.45 15.31 -12.72
CA ALA A 145 14.53 15.33 -13.83
C ALA A 145 13.10 15.51 -13.33
N GLU A 146 12.26 16.06 -14.20
CA GLU A 146 10.80 15.99 -14.08
C GLU A 146 10.30 14.60 -14.55
N ARG A 147 8.97 14.44 -14.62
CA ARG A 147 8.30 13.24 -15.18
C ARG A 147 8.30 13.26 -16.72
N ILE A 148 9.49 13.14 -17.30
CA ILE A 148 9.72 13.11 -18.76
C ILE A 148 10.53 11.87 -19.14
N LYS A 149 10.53 11.49 -20.43
CA LYS A 149 11.37 10.37 -20.91
C LYS A 149 12.84 10.79 -20.83
N LEU A 150 13.66 9.98 -20.15
CA LEU A 150 15.10 10.20 -19.98
C LEU A 150 15.92 9.18 -20.73
N PHE A 151 15.36 7.99 -20.90
CA PHE A 151 16.08 6.82 -21.33
C PHE A 151 15.38 6.11 -22.48
N ASP A 152 16.19 5.60 -23.41
CA ASP A 152 15.75 4.64 -24.41
C ASP A 152 16.76 3.50 -24.52
N ASN A 153 16.29 2.25 -24.47
CA ASN A 153 17.17 1.08 -24.44
C ASN A 153 18.36 1.21 -23.44
N ILE A 154 18.04 1.55 -22.18
CA ILE A 154 19.01 1.66 -21.09
C ILE A 154 18.95 0.46 -20.15
N ASN A 155 20.10 0.10 -19.58
CA ASN A 155 20.21 -0.76 -18.40
C ASN A 155 20.86 0.03 -17.26
N LEU A 156 20.22 0.06 -16.09
CA LEU A 156 20.76 0.71 -14.90
C LEU A 156 21.22 -0.36 -13.89
N SER A 157 22.35 -0.13 -13.22
CA SER A 157 22.87 -1.00 -12.15
C SER A 157 23.69 -0.20 -11.14
N GLY A 158 24.11 -0.81 -10.03
CA GLY A 158 24.84 -0.08 -8.99
C GLY A 158 23.90 0.82 -8.18
N SER A 159 24.35 2.02 -7.80
CA SER A 159 23.60 2.90 -6.89
C SER A 159 23.19 4.20 -7.57
N PHE A 160 21.87 4.43 -7.64
CA PHE A 160 21.28 5.68 -8.07
C PHE A 160 20.29 6.21 -7.04
N SER A 161 20.02 7.52 -7.08
CA SER A 161 18.90 8.13 -6.39
C SER A 161 18.29 9.25 -7.23
N SER A 162 17.03 9.57 -6.96
CA SER A 162 16.38 10.76 -7.53
C SER A 162 16.61 11.95 -6.60
N LEU A 163 16.81 13.14 -7.17
CA LEU A 163 16.81 14.38 -6.37
C LEU A 163 15.40 14.82 -5.95
N SER A 164 14.36 14.18 -6.48
CA SER A 164 12.96 14.35 -6.06
C SER A 164 12.47 13.20 -5.18
N ASP A 165 13.39 12.40 -4.63
CA ASP A 165 13.16 11.19 -3.82
C ASP A 165 12.55 9.99 -4.57
N TYR A 166 11.89 10.19 -5.71
CA TYR A 166 11.25 9.11 -6.48
C TYR A 166 11.84 8.94 -7.87
N ALA A 167 11.94 7.69 -8.32
CA ALA A 167 12.03 7.37 -9.75
C ALA A 167 10.64 7.31 -10.38
N TYR A 168 10.56 7.58 -11.68
CA TYR A 168 9.30 7.67 -12.41
C TYR A 168 9.32 6.72 -13.61
N PRO A 169 8.31 5.85 -13.83
CA PRO A 169 8.22 5.03 -15.05
C PRO A 169 8.24 5.85 -16.35
N GLU A 170 7.81 7.11 -16.28
CA GLU A 170 7.91 8.11 -17.36
C GLU A 170 9.34 8.27 -17.85
N TRP A 171 10.36 8.07 -17.00
CA TRP A 171 11.77 8.07 -17.40
C TRP A 171 12.11 7.00 -18.45
N MET A 172 11.34 5.90 -18.46
CA MET A 172 11.44 4.81 -19.43
C MET A 172 10.42 4.95 -20.58
N GLY A 173 9.71 6.08 -20.67
CA GLY A 173 8.68 6.35 -21.66
C GLY A 173 7.28 5.83 -21.32
N ILE A 174 7.05 5.39 -20.07
CA ILE A 174 5.73 4.88 -19.65
C ILE A 174 4.91 6.03 -19.08
N PHE A 175 4.05 6.60 -19.92
CA PHE A 175 3.21 7.73 -19.55
C PHE A 175 1.80 7.29 -19.16
N PRO A 176 1.12 8.04 -18.28
CA PRO A 176 -0.28 7.79 -17.98
C PRO A 176 -1.15 8.01 -19.23
N ASN A 177 -2.21 7.22 -19.33
CA ASN A 177 -3.16 7.15 -20.44
C ASN A 177 -2.55 6.65 -21.77
N ASP A 178 -1.31 6.16 -21.74
CA ASP A 178 -0.65 5.48 -22.85
C ASP A 178 -0.56 3.97 -22.55
N ASN A 179 -1.14 3.15 -23.41
CA ASN A 179 -1.17 1.69 -23.27
C ASN A 179 -0.22 0.96 -24.24
N THR A 180 0.68 1.69 -24.91
CA THR A 180 1.65 1.15 -25.86
C THR A 180 2.82 0.45 -25.18
N ILE A 181 3.24 0.93 -24.01
CA ILE A 181 4.32 0.34 -23.20
C ILE A 181 3.75 -0.21 -21.89
N ASP A 182 4.11 -1.44 -21.56
CA ASP A 182 3.63 -2.12 -20.36
C ASP A 182 4.35 -1.61 -19.10
N LEU A 183 3.58 -1.15 -18.11
CA LEU A 183 4.11 -0.66 -16.82
C LEU A 183 5.10 -1.64 -16.18
N ALA A 184 4.83 -2.95 -16.26
CA ALA A 184 5.68 -3.97 -15.65
C ALA A 184 7.12 -3.91 -16.19
N ASP A 185 7.31 -3.56 -17.47
CA ASP A 185 8.64 -3.49 -18.09
C ASP A 185 9.47 -2.32 -17.56
N GLY A 186 8.83 -1.16 -17.34
CA GLY A 186 9.51 0.00 -16.76
C GLY A 186 9.84 -0.20 -15.29
N ILE A 187 8.89 -0.73 -14.50
CA ILE A 187 9.13 -1.04 -13.10
C ILE A 187 10.26 -2.06 -12.95
N LYS A 188 10.30 -3.11 -13.78
CA LYS A 188 11.37 -4.12 -13.77
C LYS A 188 12.76 -3.52 -14.06
N LYS A 189 12.84 -2.45 -14.85
CA LYS A 189 14.10 -1.73 -15.11
C LYS A 189 14.49 -0.78 -13.97
N LEU A 190 13.52 -0.23 -13.24
CA LEU A 190 13.74 0.74 -12.17
C LEU A 190 13.97 0.09 -10.80
N SER A 191 13.17 -0.92 -10.43
CA SER A 191 13.14 -1.52 -9.09
C SER A 191 14.42 -2.21 -8.62
N PRO A 192 15.34 -2.69 -9.48
CA PRO A 192 16.64 -3.19 -9.03
C PRO A 192 17.56 -2.09 -8.51
N VAL A 193 17.27 -0.82 -8.83
CA VAL A 193 18.15 0.33 -8.60
C VAL A 193 17.50 1.36 -7.69
N PHE A 194 16.20 1.58 -7.83
CA PHE A 194 15.44 2.54 -7.05
C PHE A 194 14.47 1.81 -6.12
N PHE A 195 14.51 2.18 -4.84
CA PHE A 195 13.55 1.70 -3.85
C PHE A 195 12.17 2.35 -4.05
N ASP A 196 12.16 3.68 -4.15
CA ASP A 196 10.97 4.52 -4.24
C ASP A 196 10.62 4.85 -5.68
N ILE A 197 9.46 4.34 -6.14
CA ILE A 197 8.91 4.63 -7.46
C ILE A 197 7.59 5.37 -7.30
N SER A 198 7.37 6.42 -8.08
CA SER A 198 6.13 7.18 -8.08
C SER A 198 5.44 7.22 -9.43
N LEU A 199 4.12 7.06 -9.40
CA LEU A 199 3.22 7.20 -10.55
C LEU A 199 2.55 8.58 -10.51
N GLY A 200 2.33 9.14 -11.69
CA GLY A 200 1.68 10.42 -11.91
C GLY A 200 0.16 10.28 -11.91
N THR A 201 -0.53 11.35 -12.32
CA THR A 201 -1.99 11.34 -12.47
C THR A 201 -2.39 10.67 -13.79
N GLY A 202 -3.40 9.80 -13.73
CA GLY A 202 -3.96 9.09 -14.88
C GLY A 202 -3.85 7.57 -14.79
N ASP A 203 -4.11 6.91 -15.92
CA ASP A 203 -4.16 5.45 -16.01
C ASP A 203 -2.85 4.85 -16.52
N TYR A 204 -2.22 3.98 -15.75
CA TYR A 204 -1.08 3.18 -16.20
C TYR A 204 -1.54 1.77 -16.55
N TYR A 205 -1.07 1.22 -17.66
CA TYR A 205 -1.54 -0.07 -18.15
C TYR A 205 -0.48 -1.16 -18.00
N THR A 206 -0.93 -2.36 -17.63
CA THR A 206 -0.12 -3.59 -17.73
C THR A 206 -0.98 -4.75 -18.21
N ARG A 207 -0.39 -5.62 -19.02
CA ARG A 207 -0.95 -6.90 -19.46
C ARG A 207 -0.26 -8.08 -18.78
N LYS A 208 0.89 -7.81 -18.17
CA LYS A 208 1.76 -8.80 -17.50
C LYS A 208 1.38 -8.97 -16.04
N GLY A 209 1.12 -7.87 -15.32
CA GLY A 209 1.01 -7.88 -13.86
C GLY A 209 2.28 -8.43 -13.21
N GLU A 210 2.12 -9.10 -12.08
CA GLU A 210 3.16 -9.80 -11.32
C GLU A 210 4.36 -8.90 -11.00
N ILE A 211 4.07 -7.68 -10.55
CA ILE A 211 5.06 -6.61 -10.40
C ILE A 211 5.55 -6.58 -8.93
N PRO A 212 6.77 -7.06 -8.63
CA PRO A 212 7.35 -6.86 -7.32
C PRO A 212 7.75 -5.39 -7.14
N VAL A 213 7.35 -4.81 -6.02
CA VAL A 213 7.71 -3.43 -5.65
C VAL A 213 8.23 -3.40 -4.22
N ASN A 214 9.12 -2.45 -3.95
CA ASN A 214 9.55 -2.15 -2.59
C ASN A 214 8.80 -0.92 -2.07
N GLY A 215 8.87 0.20 -2.78
CA GLY A 215 8.07 1.41 -2.53
C GLY A 215 7.36 1.87 -3.79
N LEU A 216 6.03 1.93 -3.75
CA LEU A 216 5.19 2.46 -4.83
C LEU A 216 4.25 3.54 -4.30
N LYS A 217 4.27 4.71 -4.94
CA LYS A 217 3.41 5.84 -4.56
C LYS A 217 2.68 6.44 -5.77
N GLY A 218 1.35 6.48 -5.75
CA GLY A 218 0.59 7.35 -6.65
C GLY A 218 0.41 8.77 -6.11
N VAL A 219 -0.37 9.58 -6.82
CA VAL A 219 -0.73 10.94 -6.41
C VAL A 219 -1.85 10.91 -5.37
N SER A 220 -2.85 10.06 -5.59
CA SER A 220 -3.95 9.78 -4.66
C SER A 220 -4.74 8.58 -5.18
N MET A 221 -5.57 7.99 -4.31
CA MET A 221 -6.50 6.92 -4.67
C MET A 221 -7.45 7.27 -5.84
N ALA A 222 -7.72 8.56 -6.08
CA ALA A 222 -8.54 9.02 -7.21
C ALA A 222 -7.70 9.52 -8.41
N GLY A 223 -6.46 9.94 -8.18
CA GLY A 223 -5.60 10.55 -9.19
C GLY A 223 -4.74 9.56 -9.96
N THR A 224 -4.36 8.44 -9.35
CA THR A 224 -3.50 7.43 -9.99
C THR A 224 -4.22 6.10 -10.04
N ARG A 225 -4.35 5.53 -11.24
CA ARG A 225 -4.92 4.21 -11.44
C ARG A 225 -3.96 3.32 -12.23
N VAL A 226 -3.83 2.06 -11.80
CA VAL A 226 -3.12 1.01 -12.54
C VAL A 226 -4.16 0.00 -13.02
N ILE A 227 -4.22 -0.20 -14.33
CA ILE A 227 -5.15 -1.10 -15.00
C ILE A 227 -4.38 -2.34 -15.46
N MET A 228 -4.74 -3.49 -14.92
CA MET A 228 -4.28 -4.79 -15.38
C MET A 228 -5.31 -5.41 -16.33
N GLU A 229 -5.00 -5.44 -17.62
CA GLU A 229 -5.80 -6.12 -18.65
C GLU A 229 -5.17 -7.47 -18.98
N THR A 230 -5.69 -8.56 -18.41
CA THR A 230 -5.10 -9.89 -18.55
C THR A 230 -6.10 -10.91 -19.07
N ASP A 231 -5.64 -12.00 -19.68
CA ASP A 231 -6.46 -13.20 -19.90
C ASP A 231 -6.03 -14.34 -18.96
N LYS A 232 -5.14 -14.06 -18.01
CA LYS A 232 -4.55 -15.03 -17.08
C LYS A 232 -5.38 -15.10 -15.80
N SER A 233 -5.70 -16.32 -15.39
CA SER A 233 -6.18 -16.64 -14.04
C SER A 233 -5.01 -16.96 -13.12
N ASN A 234 -5.22 -16.93 -11.81
CA ASN A 234 -4.19 -17.20 -10.79
C ASN A 234 -2.98 -16.25 -10.87
N THR A 235 -3.18 -15.00 -11.26
CA THR A 235 -2.13 -13.98 -11.30
C THR A 235 -2.35 -12.90 -10.22
N TYR A 236 -1.50 -11.89 -10.20
CA TYR A 236 -1.62 -10.76 -9.27
C TYR A 236 -1.09 -9.49 -9.91
N LEU A 237 -1.45 -8.32 -9.37
CA LEU A 237 -0.94 -7.06 -9.88
C LEU A 237 0.39 -6.67 -9.21
N PHE A 238 0.39 -6.49 -7.89
CA PHE A 238 1.59 -6.12 -7.14
C PHE A 238 1.92 -7.13 -6.04
N SER A 239 3.21 -7.24 -5.71
CA SER A 239 3.66 -7.98 -4.52
C SER A 239 4.70 -7.22 -3.71
N LEU A 240 4.62 -7.35 -2.38
CA LEU A 240 5.63 -6.89 -1.42
C LEU A 240 6.33 -8.10 -0.80
N GLY A 241 7.67 -8.13 -0.87
CA GLY A 241 8.47 -9.24 -0.34
C GLY A 241 8.32 -10.55 -1.11
N LYS A 242 8.88 -11.63 -0.56
CA LYS A 242 8.88 -12.95 -1.22
C LYS A 242 7.55 -13.68 -1.00
N ILE A 243 6.80 -13.93 -2.06
CA ILE A 243 5.56 -14.71 -2.01
C ILE A 243 5.86 -16.14 -1.54
N GLY A 244 5.07 -16.65 -0.60
CA GLY A 244 5.25 -17.94 0.06
C GLY A 244 6.50 -18.02 0.94
N GLY A 245 7.20 -16.91 1.13
CA GLY A 245 8.48 -16.88 1.83
C GLY A 245 8.32 -17.04 3.34
N THR A 246 9.40 -17.49 3.97
CA THR A 246 9.50 -17.64 5.43
C THR A 246 10.18 -16.44 6.10
N VAL A 247 10.24 -16.43 7.43
CA VAL A 247 11.02 -15.43 8.22
C VAL A 247 12.45 -15.25 7.71
N LYS A 248 13.12 -16.31 7.23
CA LYS A 248 14.50 -16.26 6.70
C LYS A 248 14.63 -15.43 5.42
N GLU A 249 13.54 -15.29 4.68
CA GLU A 249 13.48 -14.64 3.37
C GLU A 249 12.82 -13.26 3.45
N ARG A 250 12.47 -12.85 4.67
CA ARG A 250 11.82 -11.57 4.95
C ARG A 250 12.75 -10.42 4.62
N THR A 251 12.25 -9.46 3.84
CA THR A 251 12.94 -8.18 3.66
C THR A 251 12.68 -7.27 4.86
N TYR A 252 13.71 -6.58 5.35
CA TYR A 252 13.62 -5.71 6.54
C TYR A 252 13.47 -4.21 6.21
N ASN A 253 13.28 -3.90 4.94
CA ASN A 253 13.05 -2.54 4.47
C ASN A 253 11.61 -2.12 4.74
N TYR A 254 11.36 -0.81 4.80
CA TYR A 254 10.01 -0.26 4.95
C TYR A 254 9.29 -0.27 3.60
N ASN A 255 8.69 -1.41 3.26
CA ASN A 255 8.03 -1.59 1.97
C ASN A 255 6.64 -0.95 2.00
N TYR A 256 6.21 -0.33 0.90
CA TYR A 256 4.91 0.33 0.86
C TYR A 256 4.26 0.37 -0.52
N ILE A 257 2.92 0.41 -0.52
CA ILE A 257 2.09 0.82 -1.66
C ILE A 257 1.10 1.84 -1.12
N ARG A 258 1.09 3.05 -1.69
CA ARG A 258 0.16 4.10 -1.25
C ARG A 258 -0.41 4.94 -2.37
N ASP A 259 -1.56 5.55 -2.08
CA ASP A 259 -2.17 6.60 -2.88
C ASP A 259 -2.49 6.15 -4.32
N VAL A 260 -3.07 4.95 -4.48
CA VAL A 260 -3.28 4.32 -5.79
C VAL A 260 -4.59 3.54 -5.89
N ASN A 261 -5.21 3.54 -7.07
CA ASN A 261 -6.29 2.64 -7.45
C ASN A 261 -5.79 1.51 -8.36
N LEU A 262 -6.12 0.28 -8.02
CA LEU A 262 -5.76 -0.93 -8.74
C LEU A 262 -7.02 -1.52 -9.37
N PHE A 263 -7.05 -1.65 -10.68
CA PHE A 263 -8.17 -2.24 -11.40
C PHE A 263 -7.71 -3.44 -12.21
N ILE A 264 -8.29 -4.60 -11.94
CA ILE A 264 -8.00 -5.84 -12.66
C ILE A 264 -9.22 -6.23 -13.50
N THR A 265 -8.99 -6.39 -14.79
CA THR A 265 -10.01 -6.75 -15.77
C THR A 265 -9.50 -7.76 -16.77
N THR A 266 -10.44 -8.40 -17.45
CA THR A 266 -10.13 -9.26 -18.60
C THR A 266 -9.80 -8.40 -19.84
N LYS A 267 -8.90 -8.88 -20.70
CA LYS A 267 -8.67 -8.27 -22.02
C LYS A 267 -9.85 -8.55 -22.96
N THR A 268 -10.54 -9.67 -22.76
CA THR A 268 -11.68 -10.12 -23.58
C THR A 268 -12.93 -10.28 -22.74
N ASN A 269 -14.06 -9.78 -23.23
CA ASN A 269 -15.36 -9.86 -22.53
C ASN A 269 -16.00 -11.26 -22.51
N THR A 270 -15.20 -12.32 -22.72
CA THR A 270 -15.69 -13.69 -22.93
C THR A 270 -15.24 -14.67 -21.86
N THR A 271 -14.17 -14.36 -21.11
CA THR A 271 -13.57 -15.32 -20.17
C THR A 271 -13.72 -14.81 -18.74
N LYS A 272 -14.29 -15.66 -17.87
CA LYS A 272 -14.29 -15.41 -16.43
C LYS A 272 -12.95 -15.80 -15.84
N LEU A 273 -12.26 -14.84 -15.22
CA LEU A 273 -10.97 -15.02 -14.59
C LEU A 273 -11.14 -15.35 -13.11
N LYS A 274 -10.29 -16.25 -12.61
CA LYS A 274 -10.39 -16.82 -11.27
C LYS A 274 -9.06 -16.76 -10.54
N GLY A 275 -9.12 -16.65 -9.22
CA GLY A 275 -7.95 -16.71 -8.36
C GLY A 275 -6.96 -15.55 -8.57
N ASN A 276 -7.37 -14.42 -9.12
CA ASN A 276 -6.51 -13.24 -9.26
C ASN A 276 -6.43 -12.45 -7.95
N ARG A 277 -5.29 -11.82 -7.70
CA ARG A 277 -5.05 -11.02 -6.49
C ARG A 277 -4.69 -9.58 -6.84
N GLY A 278 -5.21 -8.62 -6.10
CA GLY A 278 -4.76 -7.23 -6.22
C GLY A 278 -3.31 -7.09 -5.75
N ILE A 279 -3.12 -7.31 -4.46
CA ILE A 279 -1.82 -7.22 -3.79
C ILE A 279 -1.53 -8.51 -3.06
N ILE A 280 -0.31 -9.03 -3.20
CA ILE A 280 0.21 -10.10 -2.34
C ILE A 280 1.23 -9.50 -1.36
N VAL A 281 0.99 -9.70 -0.07
CA VAL A 281 1.95 -9.42 1.00
C VAL A 281 2.67 -10.73 1.33
N GLY A 282 3.90 -10.87 0.83
CA GLY A 282 4.76 -12.02 1.07
C GLY A 282 5.54 -11.93 2.38
N ALA A 283 6.73 -12.55 2.42
CA ALA A 283 7.68 -12.40 3.52
C ALA A 283 8.30 -10.99 3.49
N VAL A 284 7.70 -10.08 4.25
CA VAL A 284 8.14 -8.69 4.38
C VAL A 284 7.92 -8.17 5.79
N HIS A 285 8.87 -7.40 6.30
CA HIS A 285 8.75 -6.69 7.56
C HIS A 285 8.24 -5.27 7.32
N LYS A 286 7.32 -4.81 8.17
CA LYS A 286 6.74 -3.46 8.14
C LYS A 286 6.13 -3.05 6.79
N PRO A 287 5.36 -3.92 6.09
CA PRO A 287 4.64 -3.45 4.90
C PRO A 287 3.59 -2.40 5.28
N LEU A 288 3.54 -1.31 4.52
CA LEU A 288 2.52 -0.26 4.62
C LEU A 288 1.64 -0.26 3.36
N LEU A 289 0.34 -0.46 3.53
CA LEU A 289 -0.66 -0.14 2.49
C LEU A 289 -1.53 1.01 2.98
N GLU A 290 -1.58 2.11 2.23
CA GLU A 290 -2.26 3.33 2.67
C GLU A 290 -3.00 4.02 1.51
N ASN A 291 -4.28 4.35 1.69
CA ASN A 291 -5.10 5.00 0.64
C ASN A 291 -5.12 4.19 -0.66
N VAL A 292 -5.42 2.90 -0.55
CA VAL A 292 -5.40 1.96 -1.69
C VAL A 292 -6.80 1.48 -2.02
N ARG A 293 -7.18 1.60 -3.28
CA ARG A 293 -8.38 0.98 -3.83
C ARG A 293 -8.00 -0.23 -4.68
N ILE A 294 -8.71 -1.34 -4.54
CA ILE A 294 -8.52 -2.55 -5.35
C ILE A 294 -9.86 -2.98 -5.91
N GLN A 295 -9.96 -3.11 -7.22
CA GLN A 295 -11.21 -3.37 -7.90
C GLN A 295 -11.04 -4.51 -8.89
N GLN A 296 -11.79 -5.59 -8.68
CA GLN A 296 -11.97 -6.66 -9.64
C GLN A 296 -13.20 -6.35 -10.51
N SER A 297 -13.11 -6.59 -11.82
CA SER A 297 -14.23 -6.35 -12.73
C SER A 297 -15.44 -7.25 -12.41
N PHE A 298 -16.60 -6.64 -12.11
CA PHE A 298 -17.81 -7.35 -11.67
C PHE A 298 -18.25 -8.47 -12.61
N GLY A 299 -18.28 -8.22 -13.92
CA GLY A 299 -18.80 -9.19 -14.90
C GLY A 299 -17.88 -10.37 -15.19
N TYR A 300 -16.59 -10.26 -14.85
CA TYR A 300 -15.56 -11.18 -15.37
C TYR A 300 -14.63 -11.75 -14.31
N GLN A 301 -14.63 -11.20 -13.10
CA GLN A 301 -13.81 -11.71 -12.01
C GLN A 301 -14.72 -12.25 -10.89
N MET A 302 -15.77 -11.55 -10.51
CA MET A 302 -16.54 -11.90 -9.32
C MET A 302 -17.28 -13.25 -9.43
N PHE A 303 -17.38 -13.96 -8.31
CA PHE A 303 -18.16 -15.16 -8.12
C PHE A 303 -19.61 -14.99 -8.55
N VAL A 304 -20.18 -16.09 -9.04
CA VAL A 304 -21.60 -16.20 -9.34
C VAL A 304 -22.25 -17.19 -8.38
N LYS A 305 -23.59 -17.25 -8.38
CA LYS A 305 -24.37 -18.11 -7.49
C LYS A 305 -23.88 -19.57 -7.45
N SER A 306 -23.52 -20.15 -8.60
CA SER A 306 -23.04 -21.54 -8.67
C SER A 306 -21.68 -21.73 -7.97
N ASP A 307 -20.78 -20.75 -8.02
CA ASP A 307 -19.47 -20.83 -7.35
C ASP A 307 -19.67 -20.97 -5.82
N LEU A 308 -20.64 -20.24 -5.24
CA LEU A 308 -20.96 -20.35 -3.80
C LEU A 308 -21.64 -21.67 -3.42
N TYR A 309 -22.55 -22.21 -4.25
CA TYR A 309 -23.12 -23.52 -3.96
C TYR A 309 -22.07 -24.64 -4.03
N ASP A 310 -21.14 -24.55 -4.98
CA ASP A 310 -20.02 -25.49 -5.06
C ASP A 310 -19.10 -25.39 -3.83
N PHE A 311 -18.86 -24.15 -3.35
CA PHE A 311 -18.16 -23.93 -2.08
C PHE A 311 -18.89 -24.61 -0.92
N LEU A 312 -20.20 -24.43 -0.77
CA LEU A 312 -20.97 -25.05 0.32
C LEU A 312 -20.97 -26.58 0.28
N LYS A 313 -20.83 -27.19 -0.90
CA LYS A 313 -20.84 -28.64 -1.04
C LYS A 313 -19.53 -29.30 -0.59
N ASN A 314 -18.40 -28.68 -0.89
CA ASN A 314 -17.08 -29.35 -0.80
C ASN A 314 -15.97 -28.47 -0.18
N GLU A 315 -16.25 -27.22 0.18
CA GLU A 315 -15.28 -26.19 0.63
C GLU A 315 -14.09 -25.94 -0.34
N ASN A 316 -14.11 -26.52 -1.56
CA ASN A 316 -12.99 -26.61 -2.50
C ASN A 316 -12.95 -25.49 -3.56
N LYS A 317 -13.46 -24.30 -3.26
CA LYS A 317 -13.57 -23.18 -4.24
C LYS A 317 -12.85 -21.90 -3.86
N VAL A 318 -12.22 -21.86 -2.70
CA VAL A 318 -11.48 -20.68 -2.21
C VAL A 318 -10.37 -20.28 -3.18
N GLN A 319 -9.70 -21.26 -3.82
CA GLN A 319 -8.65 -20.98 -4.81
C GLN A 319 -9.15 -20.26 -6.07
N ASP A 320 -10.44 -20.38 -6.38
CA ASP A 320 -11.05 -19.71 -7.54
C ASP A 320 -11.41 -18.25 -7.20
N ALA A 321 -11.49 -17.90 -5.92
CA ALA A 321 -11.91 -16.57 -5.47
C ALA A 321 -10.89 -15.51 -5.85
N ASN A 322 -11.36 -14.41 -6.42
CA ASN A 322 -10.53 -13.24 -6.65
C ASN A 322 -10.40 -12.44 -5.37
N VAL A 323 -9.17 -12.03 -5.05
CA VAL A 323 -8.81 -11.48 -3.75
C VAL A 323 -8.31 -10.05 -3.89
N GLY A 324 -8.72 -9.17 -2.98
CA GLY A 324 -8.17 -7.82 -2.87
C GLY A 324 -6.72 -7.87 -2.41
N ILE A 325 -6.50 -8.31 -1.17
CA ILE A 325 -5.18 -8.43 -0.54
C ILE A 325 -4.99 -9.85 0.00
N ASP A 326 -3.88 -10.50 -0.33
CA ASP A 326 -3.51 -11.82 0.16
C ASP A 326 -2.22 -11.77 0.98
N PHE A 327 -2.29 -12.09 2.28
CA PHE A 327 -1.13 -12.35 3.12
C PHE A 327 -0.63 -13.77 2.88
N HIS A 328 0.38 -13.87 2.04
CA HIS A 328 0.93 -15.13 1.52
C HIS A 328 2.45 -15.15 1.73
N GLY A 329 2.85 -15.06 2.99
CA GLY A 329 4.24 -15.14 3.45
C GLY A 329 4.32 -14.71 4.91
N ASP A 330 5.41 -15.07 5.58
CA ASP A 330 5.67 -14.72 6.99
C ASP A 330 5.93 -13.22 7.15
N SER A 331 4.89 -12.40 6.97
CA SER A 331 4.93 -10.95 7.15
C SER A 331 4.84 -10.57 8.62
N GLU A 332 5.42 -9.41 8.99
CA GLU A 332 5.38 -8.92 10.36
C GLU A 332 5.27 -7.39 10.43
N VAL A 333 4.59 -6.86 11.45
CA VAL A 333 4.42 -5.43 11.72
C VAL A 333 3.71 -4.71 10.55
N SER A 334 2.73 -5.39 9.96
CA SER A 334 1.99 -4.90 8.80
C SER A 334 1.02 -3.79 9.20
N LYS A 335 0.96 -2.70 8.42
CA LYS A 335 0.00 -1.61 8.61
C LYS A 335 -0.81 -1.38 7.34
N LEU A 336 -2.12 -1.45 7.46
CA LEU A 336 -3.09 -1.17 6.40
C LEU A 336 -4.00 -0.03 6.89
N SER A 337 -4.18 1.01 6.08
CA SER A 337 -5.01 2.17 6.44
C SER A 337 -5.79 2.70 5.24
N ASN A 338 -7.09 2.97 5.41
CA ASN A 338 -7.95 3.50 4.35
C ASN A 338 -7.90 2.63 3.08
N ILE A 339 -8.39 1.40 3.22
CA ILE A 339 -8.35 0.38 2.16
C ILE A 339 -9.77 0.11 1.68
N PHE A 340 -9.96 0.13 0.37
CA PHE A 340 -11.24 -0.25 -0.24
C PHE A 340 -11.05 -1.35 -1.26
N THR A 341 -11.79 -2.46 -1.13
CA THR A 341 -11.74 -3.56 -2.08
C THR A 341 -13.11 -3.87 -2.69
N ILE A 342 -13.11 -4.29 -3.95
CA ILE A 342 -14.22 -4.97 -4.64
C ILE A 342 -13.66 -6.30 -5.15
N ALA A 343 -13.90 -7.38 -4.41
CA ALA A 343 -13.33 -8.70 -4.66
C ALA A 343 -14.15 -9.78 -3.96
N ASP A 344 -14.09 -11.03 -4.43
CA ASP A 344 -14.78 -12.16 -3.79
C ASP A 344 -14.32 -12.36 -2.35
N ILE A 345 -13.03 -12.09 -2.11
CA ILE A 345 -12.44 -11.98 -0.79
C ILE A 345 -11.74 -10.63 -0.66
N GLY A 346 -12.12 -9.82 0.33
CA GLY A 346 -11.46 -8.53 0.56
C GLY A 346 -10.00 -8.70 1.01
N ILE A 347 -9.82 -9.32 2.18
CA ILE A 347 -8.50 -9.70 2.73
C ILE A 347 -8.48 -11.21 3.00
N MET A 348 -7.46 -11.88 2.45
CA MET A 348 -7.18 -13.29 2.71
C MET A 348 -5.86 -13.41 3.49
N PHE A 349 -5.88 -14.24 4.52
CA PHE A 349 -4.68 -14.75 5.17
C PHE A 349 -4.45 -16.18 4.70
N SER A 350 -3.51 -16.37 3.77
CA SER A 350 -3.15 -17.67 3.24
C SER A 350 -2.04 -18.36 4.04
N GLN A 351 -1.20 -17.58 4.71
CA GLN A 351 -0.09 -18.06 5.53
C GLN A 351 -0.01 -17.29 6.86
N TYR A 352 0.86 -17.76 7.74
CA TYR A 352 1.11 -17.11 9.03
C TYR A 352 1.56 -15.66 8.86
N THR A 353 1.02 -14.77 9.69
CA THR A 353 1.47 -13.38 9.83
C THR A 353 1.42 -12.97 11.29
N ASP A 354 2.19 -11.95 11.63
CA ASP A 354 2.34 -11.45 13.00
C ASP A 354 2.26 -9.92 13.04
N PHE A 355 1.63 -9.36 14.07
CA PHE A 355 1.45 -7.91 14.24
C PHE A 355 0.87 -7.22 13.00
N VAL A 356 -0.42 -7.43 12.73
CA VAL A 356 -1.11 -6.76 11.61
C VAL A 356 -2.11 -5.77 12.17
N ASN A 357 -1.99 -4.50 11.80
CA ASN A 357 -2.97 -3.47 12.15
C ASN A 357 -3.68 -2.96 10.89
N ILE A 358 -5.00 -3.08 10.86
CA ILE A 358 -5.88 -2.69 9.77
C ILE A 358 -6.86 -1.64 10.28
N THR A 359 -6.79 -0.43 9.73
CA THR A 359 -7.67 0.70 10.08
C THR A 359 -8.44 1.19 8.85
N ASP A 360 -9.73 1.48 9.02
CA ASP A 360 -10.63 1.97 7.96
C ASP A 360 -10.60 1.13 6.66
N PHE A 361 -10.93 -0.15 6.77
CA PHE A 361 -11.09 -1.07 5.65
C PHE A 361 -12.57 -1.29 5.30
N MET A 362 -12.84 -1.28 4.00
CA MET A 362 -14.14 -1.57 3.43
C MET A 362 -13.98 -2.57 2.30
N ASN A 363 -14.83 -3.59 2.28
CA ASN A 363 -14.92 -4.49 1.15
C ASN A 363 -16.37 -4.63 0.69
N TRP A 364 -16.51 -4.69 -0.63
CA TRP A 364 -17.77 -4.97 -1.30
C TRP A 364 -17.61 -6.26 -2.11
N CYS A 365 -18.06 -7.40 -1.57
CA CYS A 365 -17.86 -8.70 -2.22
C CYS A 365 -18.79 -8.97 -3.41
N GLY A 366 -19.71 -8.05 -3.72
CA GLY A 366 -20.85 -8.32 -4.60
C GLY A 366 -21.82 -9.37 -4.04
N PRO A 367 -22.92 -9.65 -4.76
CA PRO A 367 -24.00 -10.51 -4.26
C PRO A 367 -23.60 -11.96 -3.97
N PHE A 368 -22.55 -12.46 -4.62
CA PHE A 368 -22.09 -13.85 -4.49
C PHE A 368 -20.62 -13.95 -4.12
N GLY A 369 -20.02 -12.89 -3.58
CA GLY A 369 -18.68 -12.99 -3.03
C GLY A 369 -18.64 -13.90 -1.80
N LEU A 370 -17.44 -14.34 -1.44
CA LEU A 370 -17.25 -15.35 -0.42
C LEU A 370 -17.16 -14.74 0.97
N ALA A 371 -16.19 -13.85 1.22
CA ALA A 371 -15.92 -13.34 2.56
C ALA A 371 -15.30 -11.94 2.54
N ASN A 372 -15.50 -11.13 3.58
CA ASN A 372 -14.76 -9.87 3.69
C ASN A 372 -13.34 -10.12 4.22
N VAL A 373 -13.22 -10.98 5.24
CA VAL A 373 -11.95 -11.47 5.76
C VAL A 373 -11.97 -13.00 5.78
N TYR A 374 -10.93 -13.61 5.21
CA TYR A 374 -10.81 -15.06 5.09
C TYR A 374 -9.49 -15.56 5.69
N PHE A 375 -9.53 -16.54 6.58
CA PHE A 375 -8.37 -17.23 7.13
C PHE A 375 -8.32 -18.66 6.62
N LYS A 376 -7.27 -19.00 5.86
CA LYS A 376 -6.95 -20.41 5.56
C LYS A 376 -6.47 -21.13 6.80
N LYS A 377 -6.61 -22.45 6.80
CA LYS A 377 -6.15 -23.36 7.85
C LYS A 377 -4.71 -23.08 8.29
N GLU A 378 -3.81 -22.82 7.36
CA GLU A 378 -2.38 -22.57 7.64
C GLU A 378 -2.14 -21.20 8.31
N ALA A 379 -3.09 -20.29 8.19
CA ALA A 379 -3.00 -18.93 8.70
C ALA A 379 -3.75 -18.70 10.01
N VAL A 380 -4.55 -19.64 10.51
CA VAL A 380 -5.31 -19.44 11.77
C VAL A 380 -4.40 -19.22 12.98
N GLN A 381 -3.15 -19.67 12.93
CA GLN A 381 -2.12 -19.43 13.94
C GLN A 381 -1.56 -17.99 13.92
N SER A 382 -1.98 -17.15 12.96
CA SER A 382 -1.60 -15.74 12.91
C SER A 382 -2.01 -15.02 14.19
N GLN A 383 -1.18 -14.08 14.61
CA GLN A 383 -1.25 -13.50 15.95
C GLN A 383 -1.09 -11.99 15.93
N ASN A 384 -1.57 -11.35 17.01
CA ASN A 384 -1.50 -9.91 17.21
C ASN A 384 -2.16 -9.11 16.07
N LEU A 385 -3.30 -9.58 15.58
CA LEU A 385 -4.08 -8.91 14.53
C LEU A 385 -5.07 -7.93 15.17
N LEU A 386 -5.09 -6.69 14.70
CA LEU A 386 -6.03 -5.66 15.09
C LEU A 386 -6.77 -5.13 13.86
N PHE A 387 -8.08 -5.29 13.83
CA PHE A 387 -8.97 -4.59 12.91
C PHE A 387 -9.73 -3.53 13.70
N THR A 388 -9.61 -2.26 13.32
CA THR A 388 -10.22 -1.12 14.02
C THR A 388 -10.62 0.00 13.06
N GLY A 389 -11.26 1.06 13.56
CA GLY A 389 -11.76 2.19 12.76
C GLY A 389 -13.16 1.96 12.20
N SER A 390 -13.61 2.82 11.28
CA SER A 390 -14.96 2.74 10.69
C SER A 390 -14.99 1.73 9.56
N GLN A 391 -15.11 0.46 9.94
CA GLN A 391 -15.01 -0.67 9.02
C GLN A 391 -16.39 -1.07 8.50
N SER A 392 -16.51 -1.33 7.20
CA SER A 392 -17.77 -1.74 6.58
C SER A 392 -17.57 -2.93 5.66
N TRP A 393 -18.15 -4.06 6.02
CA TRP A 393 -17.99 -5.33 5.32
C TRP A 393 -19.32 -5.71 4.70
N ASN A 394 -19.43 -5.59 3.37
CA ASN A 394 -20.72 -5.64 2.71
C ASN A 394 -20.78 -6.69 1.60
N GLN A 395 -21.89 -7.41 1.59
CA GLN A 395 -22.27 -8.41 0.61
C GLN A 395 -21.34 -9.63 0.64
N GLY A 396 -21.87 -10.79 0.27
CA GLY A 396 -21.17 -12.05 0.32
C GLY A 396 -21.64 -12.99 1.41
N LEU A 397 -21.13 -14.22 1.34
CA LEU A 397 -21.59 -15.33 2.18
C LEU A 397 -21.14 -15.17 3.64
N TYR A 398 -19.96 -14.60 3.86
CA TYR A 398 -19.38 -14.41 5.19
C TYR A 398 -18.85 -12.99 5.43
N GLY A 399 -18.95 -12.51 6.66
CA GLY A 399 -18.20 -11.33 7.10
C GLY A 399 -16.75 -11.73 7.35
N LEU A 400 -16.55 -12.49 8.43
CA LEU A 400 -15.31 -13.19 8.75
C LEU A 400 -15.51 -14.70 8.59
N TYR A 401 -14.57 -15.35 7.91
CA TYR A 401 -14.52 -16.80 7.76
C TYR A 401 -13.14 -17.32 8.15
N SER A 402 -13.09 -18.38 8.95
CA SER A 402 -11.89 -19.19 9.09
C SER A 402 -12.18 -20.65 8.78
N GLU A 403 -11.23 -21.30 8.10
CA GLU A 403 -11.27 -22.74 7.87
C GLU A 403 -11.10 -23.53 9.18
N ASP A 404 -11.45 -24.81 9.11
CA ASP A 404 -11.20 -25.76 10.18
C ASP A 404 -9.71 -26.07 10.29
N SER A 405 -9.22 -26.11 11.52
CA SER A 405 -7.82 -26.33 11.80
C SER A 405 -7.62 -27.23 13.01
N ASN A 406 -6.68 -28.17 12.87
CA ASN A 406 -6.18 -28.99 13.97
C ASN A 406 -4.87 -28.41 14.53
N LEU A 407 -4.48 -27.19 14.13
CA LEU A 407 -3.33 -26.52 14.72
C LEU A 407 -3.58 -26.22 16.19
N TRP A 408 -2.51 -26.29 16.98
CA TRP A 408 -2.61 -26.10 18.42
C TRP A 408 -3.14 -24.71 18.74
N ASN A 409 -2.40 -23.65 18.38
CA ASN A 409 -2.81 -22.27 18.63
C ASN A 409 -3.55 -21.68 17.42
N SER A 410 -4.72 -21.13 17.66
CA SER A 410 -5.48 -20.32 16.71
C SER A 410 -5.81 -18.95 17.31
N PHE A 411 -5.80 -17.93 16.47
CA PHE A 411 -6.17 -16.55 16.79
C PHE A 411 -5.51 -15.96 18.04
N ARG A 412 -4.19 -16.01 18.14
CA ARG A 412 -3.50 -15.54 19.34
C ARG A 412 -3.51 -14.02 19.44
N ASN A 413 -4.15 -13.46 20.46
CA ASN A 413 -4.25 -12.01 20.70
C ASN A 413 -4.81 -11.22 19.51
N ASN A 414 -5.92 -11.71 18.94
CA ASN A 414 -6.55 -11.04 17.81
C ASN A 414 -7.78 -10.25 18.27
N LYS A 415 -7.95 -9.03 17.76
CA LYS A 415 -9.06 -8.13 18.10
C LYS A 415 -9.69 -7.54 16.84
N PHE A 416 -11.01 -7.56 16.82
CA PHE A 416 -11.86 -6.95 15.81
C PHE A 416 -12.76 -5.94 16.51
N GLU A 417 -12.69 -4.66 16.16
CA GLU A 417 -13.47 -3.63 16.84
C GLU A 417 -14.06 -2.57 15.90
N ASN A 418 -15.21 -2.01 16.29
CA ASN A 418 -15.90 -0.92 15.58
C ASN A 418 -16.32 -1.29 14.14
N LEU A 419 -16.81 -2.52 13.96
CA LEU A 419 -17.14 -3.06 12.64
C LEU A 419 -18.65 -3.04 12.38
N ARG A 420 -19.05 -2.66 11.16
CA ARG A 420 -20.36 -3.03 10.59
C ARG A 420 -20.17 -4.16 9.58
N ILE A 421 -20.85 -5.28 9.85
CA ILE A 421 -20.91 -6.45 8.99
C ILE A 421 -22.34 -6.55 8.42
N GLU A 422 -22.47 -6.43 7.11
CA GLU A 422 -23.75 -6.42 6.41
C GLU A 422 -23.80 -7.52 5.34
N GLN A 423 -24.58 -8.57 5.62
CA GLN A 423 -24.84 -9.65 4.66
C GLN A 423 -26.13 -9.38 3.91
N LEU A 424 -26.04 -9.02 2.63
CA LEU A 424 -27.22 -8.77 1.79
C LEU A 424 -27.61 -9.97 0.92
N THR A 425 -26.89 -11.08 1.03
CA THR A 425 -27.15 -12.29 0.24
C THR A 425 -28.14 -13.20 0.97
N ALA A 426 -29.42 -13.13 0.56
CA ALA A 426 -30.47 -14.05 1.00
C ALA A 426 -30.67 -15.25 0.03
N ASP A 427 -30.10 -15.16 -1.17
CA ASP A 427 -30.33 -16.11 -2.27
C ASP A 427 -29.68 -17.48 -2.09
N ILE A 428 -28.73 -17.59 -1.15
CA ILE A 428 -27.97 -18.81 -0.88
C ILE A 428 -28.57 -19.51 0.33
N THR A 429 -29.35 -20.55 0.06
CA THR A 429 -30.09 -21.30 1.06
C THR A 429 -29.76 -22.79 1.07
N GLN A 430 -29.79 -23.42 2.24
CA GLN A 430 -29.75 -24.86 2.45
C GLN A 430 -30.94 -25.26 3.33
N ASN A 431 -31.68 -26.30 2.93
CA ASN A 431 -32.91 -26.73 3.63
C ASN A 431 -33.92 -25.59 3.87
N GLY A 432 -34.03 -24.64 2.92
CA GLY A 432 -34.94 -23.50 3.00
C GLY A 432 -34.53 -22.39 3.98
N LYS A 433 -33.32 -22.45 4.56
CA LYS A 433 -32.76 -21.41 5.42
C LYS A 433 -31.53 -20.80 4.77
N VAL A 434 -31.28 -19.51 5.02
CA VAL A 434 -30.09 -18.83 4.51
C VAL A 434 -28.83 -19.44 5.12
N VAL A 435 -27.74 -19.54 4.35
CA VAL A 435 -26.46 -20.13 4.82
C VAL A 435 -25.46 -19.06 5.26
N SER A 436 -25.67 -17.80 4.86
CA SER A 436 -24.75 -16.72 5.18
C SER A 436 -24.58 -16.55 6.69
N THR A 437 -23.34 -16.32 7.12
CA THR A 437 -22.96 -16.24 8.53
C THR A 437 -22.02 -15.05 8.71
N SER A 438 -22.27 -14.20 9.69
CA SER A 438 -21.51 -12.97 9.83
C SER A 438 -20.10 -13.25 10.32
N ILE A 439 -19.98 -14.17 11.28
CA ILE A 439 -18.70 -14.61 11.84
C ILE A 439 -18.72 -16.13 11.87
N ARG A 440 -17.86 -16.79 11.08
CA ARG A 440 -17.59 -18.23 11.16
C ARG A 440 -16.16 -18.44 11.63
N ILE A 441 -16.01 -19.01 12.81
CA ILE A 441 -14.75 -19.54 13.32
C ILE A 441 -14.82 -21.06 13.13
N GLY A 442 -13.92 -21.62 12.34
CA GLY A 442 -13.81 -23.07 12.12
C GLY A 442 -13.34 -23.83 13.36
N LYS A 443 -13.28 -25.15 13.23
CA LYS A 443 -12.71 -26.03 14.28
C LYS A 443 -11.33 -25.54 14.71
N SER A 444 -11.07 -25.53 16.02
CA SER A 444 -9.82 -25.04 16.61
C SER A 444 -9.48 -25.80 17.89
N ASN A 445 -8.22 -26.16 18.11
CA ASN A 445 -7.82 -26.80 19.37
C ASN A 445 -7.75 -25.80 20.54
N LEU A 446 -7.11 -24.65 20.31
CA LEU A 446 -6.99 -23.56 21.29
C LEU A 446 -7.25 -22.21 20.61
N ILE A 447 -8.27 -21.49 21.07
CA ILE A 447 -8.48 -20.07 20.71
C ILE A 447 -7.78 -19.20 21.75
N ALA A 448 -6.59 -18.71 21.39
CA ALA A 448 -5.68 -18.05 22.31
C ALA A 448 -5.95 -16.54 22.44
N ASN A 449 -7.14 -16.16 22.93
CA ASN A 449 -7.58 -14.77 23.11
C ASN A 449 -7.98 -14.07 21.80
N LEU A 450 -9.22 -14.34 21.38
CA LEU A 450 -9.89 -13.68 20.25
C LEU A 450 -11.02 -12.78 20.76
N MET A 451 -11.04 -11.51 20.33
CA MET A 451 -11.97 -10.50 20.82
C MET A 451 -12.73 -9.82 19.68
N PHE A 452 -14.04 -9.62 19.89
CA PHE A 452 -14.93 -8.84 19.05
C PHE A 452 -15.58 -7.75 19.91
N GLU A 453 -15.40 -6.48 19.56
CA GLU A 453 -15.88 -5.34 20.35
C GLU A 453 -16.62 -4.31 19.50
N ASN A 454 -17.79 -3.82 19.94
CA ASN A 454 -18.55 -2.79 19.22
C ASN A 454 -18.88 -3.22 17.78
N ILE A 455 -19.54 -4.37 17.63
CA ILE A 455 -19.85 -4.97 16.32
C ILE A 455 -21.33 -4.82 16.01
N ILE A 456 -21.64 -4.31 14.82
CA ILE A 456 -22.99 -4.31 14.26
C ILE A 456 -23.06 -5.39 13.19
N LEU A 457 -23.91 -6.38 13.40
CA LEU A 457 -24.30 -7.39 12.41
C LEU A 457 -25.60 -6.94 11.75
N SER A 458 -25.78 -7.18 10.44
CA SER A 458 -27.00 -6.77 9.75
C SER A 458 -27.34 -7.61 8.51
N GLY A 459 -28.62 -7.58 8.13
CA GLY A 459 -29.13 -8.18 6.90
C GLY A 459 -29.59 -9.64 7.05
N ALA A 460 -29.28 -10.47 6.05
CA ALA A 460 -29.80 -11.82 5.85
C ALA A 460 -29.02 -12.95 6.58
N SER A 461 -27.95 -12.62 7.28
CA SER A 461 -27.07 -13.61 7.96
C SER A 461 -27.76 -14.35 9.11
N ASN A 462 -27.36 -15.61 9.34
CA ASN A 462 -27.71 -16.41 10.51
C ASN A 462 -27.19 -15.77 11.81
N GLY A 463 -25.91 -15.37 11.86
CA GLY A 463 -25.30 -14.82 13.08
C GLY A 463 -23.85 -15.26 13.25
N ILE A 464 -23.55 -15.95 14.36
CA ILE A 464 -22.20 -16.35 14.76
C ILE A 464 -22.08 -17.88 14.84
N TYR A 465 -21.12 -18.45 14.12
CA TYR A 465 -20.77 -19.86 14.16
C TYR A 465 -19.37 -20.05 14.74
N ILE A 466 -19.23 -20.96 15.69
CA ILE A 466 -17.98 -21.37 16.32
C ILE A 466 -17.89 -22.88 16.21
N GLY A 467 -16.87 -23.37 15.51
CA GLY A 467 -16.64 -24.79 15.30
C GLY A 467 -16.23 -25.51 16.60
N GLU A 468 -16.00 -26.81 16.46
CA GLU A 468 -15.51 -27.64 17.56
C GLU A 468 -14.26 -27.04 18.21
N THR A 469 -14.35 -26.70 19.50
CA THR A 469 -13.26 -26.06 20.22
C THR A 469 -12.99 -26.68 21.58
N THR A 470 -11.73 -27.00 21.86
CA THR A 470 -11.30 -27.69 23.08
C THR A 470 -10.94 -26.73 24.21
N SER A 471 -10.19 -25.67 23.90
CA SER A 471 -9.60 -24.80 24.93
C SER A 471 -9.54 -23.32 24.51
N GLY A 472 -9.39 -22.44 25.49
CA GLY A 472 -9.11 -21.01 25.26
C GLY A 472 -10.25 -20.06 25.59
N ASN A 473 -10.13 -18.82 25.10
CA ASN A 473 -11.08 -17.75 25.39
C ASN A 473 -11.46 -16.97 24.13
N LEU A 474 -12.76 -16.76 23.96
CA LEU A 474 -13.37 -15.96 22.92
C LEU A 474 -14.28 -14.92 23.58
N TYR A 475 -14.17 -13.66 23.18
CA TYR A 475 -14.90 -12.55 23.77
C TYR A 475 -15.76 -11.83 22.72
N PHE A 476 -17.02 -11.57 23.07
CA PHE A 476 -17.91 -10.67 22.36
C PHE A 476 -18.39 -9.60 23.35
N ASP A 477 -18.03 -8.34 23.11
CA ASP A 477 -18.46 -7.18 23.90
C ASP A 477 -19.19 -6.18 23.00
N ASN A 478 -20.41 -5.78 23.37
CA ASN A 478 -21.23 -4.82 22.63
C ASN A 478 -21.47 -5.24 21.16
N VAL A 479 -22.11 -6.40 20.98
CA VAL A 479 -22.44 -6.96 19.66
C VAL A 479 -23.95 -6.92 19.47
N VAL A 480 -24.40 -6.26 18.41
CA VAL A 480 -25.83 -6.08 18.11
C VAL A 480 -26.15 -6.58 16.70
N LEU A 481 -27.26 -7.28 16.52
CA LEU A 481 -27.78 -7.70 15.20
C LEU A 481 -29.02 -6.88 14.82
N TYR A 482 -28.98 -6.23 13.65
CA TYR A 482 -30.13 -5.63 12.96
C TYR A 482 -30.55 -6.49 11.76
N PRO A 483 -31.47 -7.42 11.96
CA PRO A 483 -31.77 -8.47 10.99
C PRO A 483 -32.81 -7.99 9.98
N ASP A 484 -32.76 -8.57 8.78
CA ASP A 484 -33.92 -8.60 7.89
C ASP A 484 -34.98 -9.55 8.46
N THR A 485 -36.14 -9.01 8.84
CA THR A 485 -37.21 -9.76 9.49
C THR A 485 -37.94 -10.72 8.55
N ALA A 486 -37.76 -10.58 7.24
CA ALA A 486 -38.34 -11.48 6.24
C ALA A 486 -37.54 -12.79 6.09
N ILE A 487 -36.30 -12.83 6.58
CA ILE A 487 -35.38 -13.95 6.38
C ILE A 487 -35.48 -14.95 7.54
N LYS A 488 -35.68 -16.22 7.20
CA LYS A 488 -35.63 -17.33 8.17
C LYS A 488 -34.19 -17.79 8.39
N ARG A 489 -33.74 -17.65 9.63
CA ARG A 489 -32.39 -18.04 10.08
C ARG A 489 -32.41 -19.40 10.80
N GLU A 490 -31.24 -20.02 10.92
CA GLU A 490 -31.09 -21.29 11.64
C GLU A 490 -30.74 -21.10 13.12
N PHE A 491 -29.83 -20.19 13.43
CA PHE A 491 -29.27 -19.99 14.77
C PHE A 491 -28.81 -18.55 14.91
N ALA A 492 -28.78 -18.01 16.14
CA ALA A 492 -28.12 -16.75 16.45
C ALA A 492 -26.64 -16.96 16.80
N ILE A 493 -26.36 -17.91 17.70
CA ILE A 493 -25.02 -18.43 18.01
C ILE A 493 -25.05 -19.95 17.92
N LYS A 494 -24.07 -20.57 17.28
CA LYS A 494 -23.89 -22.03 17.26
C LYS A 494 -22.47 -22.38 17.65
N SER A 495 -22.30 -23.18 18.68
CA SER A 495 -21.00 -23.63 19.18
C SER A 495 -21.03 -25.08 19.67
N LYS A 496 -19.90 -25.78 19.54
CA LYS A 496 -19.67 -27.12 20.10
C LYS A 496 -18.39 -27.16 20.91
N PHE A 497 -18.55 -27.37 22.22
CA PHE A 497 -17.43 -27.48 23.15
C PHE A 497 -16.92 -28.92 23.17
N LEU A 498 -15.60 -29.08 23.10
CA LEU A 498 -14.94 -30.36 23.27
C LEU A 498 -14.34 -30.45 24.67
N LYS A 499 -14.20 -31.69 25.15
CA LYS A 499 -13.56 -31.95 26.44
C LYS A 499 -12.11 -31.43 26.42
N PRO A 500 -11.71 -30.55 27.35
CA PRO A 500 -10.32 -30.09 27.44
C PRO A 500 -9.38 -31.28 27.63
N SER A 501 -8.13 -31.18 27.15
CA SER A 501 -7.18 -32.25 27.40
C SER A 501 -6.83 -32.33 28.90
N THR A 502 -6.15 -33.40 29.31
CA THR A 502 -5.66 -33.54 30.68
C THR A 502 -4.44 -32.64 30.97
N SER A 503 -4.01 -31.81 30.02
CA SER A 503 -2.90 -30.88 30.18
C SER A 503 -3.23 -29.81 31.23
N PRO A 504 -2.37 -29.58 32.24
CA PRO A 504 -2.58 -28.52 33.21
C PRO A 504 -2.43 -27.11 32.62
N TYR A 505 -1.94 -26.98 31.38
CA TYR A 505 -1.77 -25.72 30.67
C TYR A 505 -2.98 -25.34 29.81
N GLU A 506 -3.97 -26.24 29.71
CA GLU A 506 -5.20 -25.98 28.98
C GLU A 506 -6.29 -25.50 29.93
N THR A 507 -6.96 -24.43 29.54
CA THR A 507 -8.20 -24.02 30.18
C THR A 507 -9.37 -24.49 29.34
N PRO A 508 -10.48 -24.95 29.96
CA PRO A 508 -11.70 -25.25 29.22
C PRO A 508 -12.06 -24.08 28.31
N PHE A 509 -12.52 -24.36 27.10
CA PHE A 509 -12.95 -23.31 26.19
C PHE A 509 -14.07 -22.48 26.83
N LYS A 510 -13.93 -21.15 26.75
CA LYS A 510 -14.89 -20.18 27.29
C LYS A 510 -15.29 -19.17 26.22
N ILE A 511 -16.59 -18.95 26.11
CA ILE A 511 -17.18 -17.83 25.35
C ILE A 511 -17.70 -16.81 26.35
N HIS A 512 -17.15 -15.60 26.31
CA HIS A 512 -17.57 -14.47 27.13
C HIS A 512 -18.48 -13.57 26.30
N LEU A 513 -19.69 -13.33 26.77
CA LEU A 513 -20.72 -12.53 26.12
C LEU A 513 -21.08 -11.36 27.04
N LYS A 514 -20.82 -10.13 26.60
CA LYS A 514 -21.13 -8.92 27.34
C LYS A 514 -21.84 -7.91 26.45
N ASN A 515 -22.99 -7.42 26.87
CA ASN A 515 -23.84 -6.53 26.06
C ASN A 515 -24.09 -7.05 24.64
N VAL A 516 -24.39 -8.35 24.50
CA VAL A 516 -24.69 -8.98 23.22
C VAL A 516 -26.20 -9.04 23.05
N ASP A 517 -26.75 -8.40 22.01
CA ASP A 517 -28.18 -8.40 21.65
C ASP A 517 -28.34 -8.93 20.22
N LEU A 518 -28.65 -10.22 20.12
CA LEU A 518 -28.92 -10.89 18.84
C LEU A 518 -30.42 -11.11 18.68
N TYR A 519 -30.87 -11.36 17.45
CA TYR A 519 -32.29 -11.37 17.13
C TYR A 519 -33.05 -12.54 17.75
N ASN A 520 -34.29 -12.29 18.18
CA ASN A 520 -35.10 -13.25 18.97
C ASN A 520 -35.88 -14.26 18.11
N ASP A 521 -35.73 -14.25 16.78
CA ASP A 521 -36.41 -15.19 15.88
C ASP A 521 -35.72 -16.57 15.79
N THR A 522 -34.54 -16.69 16.40
CA THR A 522 -33.69 -17.86 16.36
C THR A 522 -33.16 -18.21 17.74
N GLU A 523 -32.54 -19.37 17.87
CA GLU A 523 -31.99 -19.85 19.14
C GLU A 523 -30.46 -19.82 19.12
N SER A 524 -29.86 -19.73 20.31
CA SER A 524 -28.42 -19.96 20.51
C SER A 524 -28.18 -21.38 21.01
N TYR A 525 -27.24 -22.09 20.38
CA TYR A 525 -26.91 -23.48 20.64
C TYR A 525 -25.47 -23.62 21.17
N PHE A 526 -25.30 -24.18 22.36
CA PHE A 526 -24.01 -24.39 23.02
C PHE A 526 -23.86 -25.86 23.43
N GLU A 527 -23.45 -26.72 22.50
CA GLU A 527 -23.33 -28.17 22.72
C GLU A 527 -22.19 -28.50 23.70
N ASN A 528 -22.46 -29.38 24.67
CA ASN A 528 -21.56 -29.78 25.77
C ASN A 528 -21.13 -28.64 26.72
N SER A 529 -21.95 -27.60 26.86
CA SER A 529 -21.66 -26.50 27.77
C SER A 529 -22.25 -26.69 29.17
N ASP A 530 -21.59 -26.05 30.14
CA ASP A 530 -21.90 -25.99 31.58
C ASP A 530 -23.10 -25.10 31.91
N LEU A 531 -23.72 -24.50 30.88
CA LEU A 531 -25.03 -23.87 31.01
C LEU A 531 -26.01 -24.94 31.48
N LYS A 532 -26.16 -25.05 32.80
CA LYS A 532 -27.27 -25.73 33.45
C LYS A 532 -28.56 -24.99 33.06
N GLN A 533 -29.03 -25.20 31.83
CA GLN A 533 -30.45 -25.05 31.55
C GLN A 533 -31.14 -26.05 32.46
N SER A 534 -31.89 -25.50 33.42
CA SER A 534 -32.94 -26.21 34.13
C SER A 534 -33.64 -27.15 33.17
N ARG A 535 -33.61 -28.45 33.48
CA ARG A 535 -34.25 -29.56 32.78
C ARG A 535 -35.55 -29.17 32.05
N SER A 536 -35.43 -28.70 30.81
CA SER A 536 -36.40 -28.82 29.74
C SER A 536 -35.79 -28.17 28.51
N SER A 537 -35.91 -28.83 27.38
CA SER A 537 -35.67 -28.39 26.01
C SER A 537 -36.32 -27.05 25.63
N LEU A 538 -35.89 -25.92 26.21
CA LEU A 538 -36.38 -24.60 25.84
C LEU A 538 -35.23 -23.58 25.69
N PRO A 539 -35.15 -22.88 24.55
CA PRO A 539 -34.13 -21.87 24.25
C PRO A 539 -34.21 -20.68 25.20
N SER A 540 -33.09 -19.96 25.41
CA SER A 540 -33.17 -18.57 25.85
C SER A 540 -33.69 -17.75 24.67
N LYS A 541 -35.02 -17.62 24.55
CA LYS A 541 -35.68 -16.95 23.41
C LYS A 541 -35.22 -15.50 23.17
N ASP A 542 -34.60 -14.88 24.17
CA ASP A 542 -34.31 -13.46 24.11
C ASP A 542 -32.92 -13.12 23.58
N ASN A 543 -32.04 -14.09 23.25
CA ASN A 543 -30.69 -13.91 22.66
C ASN A 543 -29.91 -12.66 23.12
N ARG A 544 -30.13 -12.28 24.39
CA ARG A 544 -29.65 -11.08 25.04
C ARG A 544 -28.81 -11.47 26.22
N PHE A 545 -27.55 -11.09 26.18
CA PHE A 545 -26.55 -11.41 27.18
C PHE A 545 -25.95 -10.12 27.72
N THR A 546 -26.40 -9.68 28.89
CA THR A 546 -25.79 -8.52 29.57
C THR A 546 -24.37 -8.86 30.00
N GLU A 547 -24.20 -9.99 30.68
CA GLU A 547 -22.91 -10.57 31.05
C GLU A 547 -23.09 -12.07 31.26
N ALA A 548 -22.40 -12.90 30.48
CA ALA A 548 -22.46 -14.35 30.55
C ALA A 548 -21.11 -14.97 30.16
N VAL A 549 -20.78 -16.09 30.79
CA VAL A 549 -19.62 -16.92 30.42
C VAL A 549 -20.10 -18.34 30.19
N ILE A 550 -19.88 -18.85 28.98
CA ILE A 550 -20.25 -20.21 28.59
C ILE A 550 -18.99 -21.07 28.54
N SER A 551 -18.93 -22.15 29.33
CA SER A 551 -17.81 -23.08 29.40
C SER A 551 -18.21 -24.52 29.07
N TYR A 552 -17.26 -25.43 28.88
CA TYR A 552 -17.49 -26.88 28.82
C TYR A 552 -17.97 -27.44 30.18
N GLN A 553 -18.86 -28.46 30.15
CA GLN A 553 -19.50 -29.11 31.31
C GLN A 553 -18.62 -30.06 32.15
#